data_AF-A0A7Y2BZ64-F1
#
_entry.id   AF-A0A7Y2BZ64-F1
#
_cell.length_a   1.000
_cell.length_b   1.000
_cell.length_c   1.000
_cell.angle_alpha   90.00
_cell.angle_beta   90.00
_cell.angle_gamma   90.00
#
_symmetry.space_group_name_H-M   'P 1'
#
loop_
_entity.id
_entity.type
_entity.pdbx_description
1 polymer ?
#
loop_
_entity_poly.entity_id
_entity_poly.type
_entity_poly.pdbx_seq_one_letter_code
_entity_poly.pdbx_strand_id
1 'polypeptide(L)'
;MYLYEISKTFQLAPNKKIEKYLSEFVYGGIDGCVTTFAVVAGAVGASLDTGIIIILGFANLLADGFAMSIGAYLSAKSDLDNFNKYKQREYWEIENLHAEEVKEIRDIYESKGFEGELLDKVVNVITSDKDRWVDVMMKEELKMIKNEKSPQLIGLATFISFCLVGIIPLSTYLVHFIHPLSINLFFLSSILTAIGFAIIGAMKAVVNETTVWKGIAETLILGIVAAAVAYFVGDLLEKWIS
;
A
#
# COMPACT_ATOMS: atom_id res chain seq x y z
N MET A 1 19.99 -2.09 28.00
CA MET A 1 20.73 -3.24 27.43
C MET A 1 19.79 -4.35 26.98
N TYR A 2 18.89 -4.84 27.83
CA TYR A 2 17.87 -5.85 27.47
C TYR A 2 16.88 -5.44 26.36
N LEU A 3 16.48 -4.16 26.28
CA LEU A 3 15.59 -3.67 25.20
C LEU A 3 16.29 -3.53 23.84
N TYR A 4 17.62 -3.44 23.82
CA TYR A 4 18.41 -3.36 22.59
C TYR A 4 18.58 -4.77 21.97
N GLU A 5 18.73 -5.80 22.81
CA GLU A 5 18.83 -7.20 22.37
C GLU A 5 17.52 -7.75 21.81
N ILE A 6 16.36 -7.33 22.33
CA ILE A 6 15.04 -7.73 21.78
C ILE A 6 14.85 -7.20 20.36
N SER A 7 15.41 -6.02 20.01
CA SER A 7 15.36 -5.52 18.63
C SER A 7 16.22 -6.34 17.66
N LYS A 8 17.29 -6.99 18.16
CA LYS A 8 18.16 -7.86 17.37
C LYS A 8 17.59 -9.27 17.20
N THR A 9 16.77 -9.77 18.14
CA THR A 9 16.21 -11.13 18.03
C THR A 9 15.16 -11.25 16.93
N PHE A 10 14.63 -10.12 16.42
CA PHE A 10 13.75 -10.08 15.26
C PHE A 10 14.47 -9.96 13.90
N GLN A 11 15.82 -9.89 13.89
CA GLN A 11 16.64 -9.96 12.67
C GLN A 11 16.87 -11.42 12.22
N LEU A 12 15.90 -12.30 12.41
CA LEU A 12 15.83 -13.56 11.68
C LEU A 12 15.62 -13.20 10.22
N ALA A 13 16.66 -13.34 9.39
CA ALA A 13 16.68 -13.01 7.96
C ALA A 13 15.33 -13.33 7.30
N PRO A 14 14.41 -12.36 7.18
CA PRO A 14 13.14 -12.61 6.56
C PRO A 14 13.43 -12.71 5.08
N ASN A 15 12.78 -13.65 4.42
CA ASN A 15 12.84 -13.81 2.98
C ASN A 15 12.74 -12.41 2.31
N LYS A 16 13.83 -11.89 1.71
CA LYS A 16 13.95 -10.49 1.23
C LYS A 16 12.78 -10.02 0.36
N LYS A 17 12.05 -10.97 -0.24
CA LYS A 17 10.82 -10.72 -1.01
C LYS A 17 9.64 -10.29 -0.14
N ILE A 18 9.43 -10.88 1.04
CA ILE A 18 8.27 -10.58 1.90
C ILE A 18 8.38 -9.15 2.46
N GLU A 19 9.58 -8.77 2.89
CA GLU A 19 9.86 -7.40 3.35
C GLU A 19 9.63 -6.37 2.22
N LYS A 20 10.02 -6.70 0.99
CA LYS A 20 9.87 -5.83 -0.19
C LYS A 20 8.40 -5.47 -0.52
N TYR A 21 7.44 -6.33 -0.18
CA TYR A 21 6.00 -6.11 -0.46
C TYR A 21 5.16 -5.91 0.80
N LEU A 22 5.80 -5.71 1.95
CA LEU A 22 5.11 -5.58 3.23
C LEU A 22 4.23 -4.31 3.27
N SER A 23 4.67 -3.22 2.65
CA SER A 23 3.88 -1.98 2.52
C SER A 23 2.56 -2.21 1.78
N GLU A 24 2.59 -2.92 0.66
CA GLU A 24 1.41 -3.25 -0.15
C GLU A 24 0.49 -4.21 0.61
N PHE A 25 1.07 -5.17 1.32
CA PHE A 25 0.33 -6.08 2.17
C PHE A 25 -0.39 -5.31 3.29
N VAL A 26 0.31 -4.47 4.04
CA VAL A 26 -0.32 -3.66 5.10
C VAL A 26 -1.42 -2.77 4.53
N TYR A 27 -1.16 -2.09 3.42
CA TYR A 27 -2.14 -1.21 2.78
C TYR A 27 -3.42 -1.97 2.38
N GLY A 28 -3.29 -3.10 1.67
CA GLY A 28 -4.43 -3.96 1.32
C GLY A 28 -5.15 -4.54 2.53
N GLY A 29 -4.41 -4.93 3.57
CA GLY A 29 -4.98 -5.54 4.77
C GLY A 29 -5.78 -4.54 5.63
N ILE A 30 -5.31 -3.29 5.75
CA ILE A 30 -6.06 -2.22 6.41
C ILE A 30 -7.38 -2.01 5.66
N ASP A 31 -7.30 -1.77 4.36
CA ASP A 31 -8.47 -1.42 3.55
C ASP A 31 -9.49 -2.56 3.52
N GLY A 32 -9.04 -3.81 3.32
CA GLY A 32 -9.90 -4.98 3.31
C GLY A 32 -10.63 -5.20 4.63
N CYS A 33 -9.96 -4.99 5.75
CA CYS A 33 -10.58 -5.11 7.08
C CYS A 33 -11.56 -3.97 7.35
N VAL A 34 -11.20 -2.72 7.02
CA VAL A 34 -12.06 -1.53 7.23
C VAL A 34 -13.31 -1.61 6.38
N THR A 35 -13.17 -1.81 5.07
CA THR A 35 -14.30 -1.82 4.12
C THR A 35 -15.24 -3.00 4.38
N THR A 36 -14.69 -4.20 4.62
CA THR A 36 -15.53 -5.37 4.88
C THR A 36 -16.27 -5.24 6.22
N PHE A 37 -15.61 -4.73 7.26
CA PHE A 37 -16.29 -4.46 8.53
C PHE A 37 -17.34 -3.35 8.40
N ALA A 38 -17.10 -2.33 7.59
CA ALA A 38 -18.08 -1.29 7.31
C ALA A 38 -19.33 -1.85 6.63
N VAL A 39 -19.19 -2.78 5.66
CA VAL A 39 -20.33 -3.47 5.05
C VAL A 39 -21.10 -4.28 6.08
N VAL A 40 -20.42 -5.02 6.95
CA VAL A 40 -21.05 -5.75 8.06
C VAL A 40 -21.81 -4.79 8.98
N ALA A 41 -21.18 -3.70 9.40
CA ALA A 41 -21.78 -2.70 10.29
C ALA A 41 -23.00 -2.03 9.66
N GLY A 42 -22.93 -1.66 8.37
CA GLY A 42 -24.06 -1.07 7.66
C GLY A 42 -25.22 -2.04 7.49
N ALA A 43 -24.95 -3.31 7.18
CA ALA A 43 -25.98 -4.32 7.07
C ALA A 43 -26.65 -4.64 8.42
N VAL A 44 -25.87 -4.65 9.53
CA VAL A 44 -26.42 -4.77 10.88
C VAL A 44 -27.21 -3.53 11.28
N GLY A 45 -26.75 -2.33 10.92
CA GLY A 45 -27.49 -1.09 11.15
C GLY A 45 -28.84 -1.07 10.44
N ALA A 46 -28.90 -1.62 9.24
CA ALA A 46 -30.12 -1.81 8.47
C ALA A 46 -30.93 -3.06 8.87
N SER A 47 -30.61 -3.72 9.99
CA SER A 47 -31.30 -4.92 10.50
C SER A 47 -31.44 -6.06 9.47
N LEU A 48 -30.46 -6.21 8.56
CA LEU A 48 -30.50 -7.23 7.53
C LEU A 48 -30.18 -8.63 8.07
N ASP A 49 -30.78 -9.64 7.44
CA ASP A 49 -30.53 -11.04 7.79
C ASP A 49 -29.07 -11.46 7.56
N THR A 50 -28.59 -12.41 8.39
CA THR A 50 -27.24 -12.98 8.31
C THR A 50 -26.87 -13.47 6.90
N GLY A 51 -27.81 -14.07 6.16
CA GLY A 51 -27.58 -14.51 4.79
C GLY A 51 -27.23 -13.36 3.85
N ILE A 52 -27.90 -12.21 4.00
CA ILE A 52 -27.64 -11.01 3.20
C ILE A 52 -26.27 -10.42 3.57
N ILE A 53 -25.92 -10.39 4.86
CA ILE A 53 -24.61 -9.94 5.33
C ILE A 53 -23.48 -10.76 4.68
N ILE A 54 -23.62 -12.09 4.64
CA ILE A 54 -22.61 -12.97 4.02
C ILE A 54 -22.51 -12.68 2.52
N ILE A 55 -23.63 -12.58 1.80
CA ILE A 55 -23.64 -12.35 0.35
C ILE A 55 -22.99 -11.00 0.03
N LEU A 56 -23.43 -9.91 0.66
CA LEU A 56 -22.90 -8.57 0.43
C LEU A 56 -21.45 -8.46 0.87
N GLY A 57 -21.11 -9.05 2.02
CA GLY A 57 -19.75 -9.04 2.56
C GLY A 57 -18.75 -9.73 1.62
N PHE A 58 -19.08 -10.93 1.11
CA PHE A 58 -18.19 -11.63 0.18
C PHE A 58 -18.13 -10.99 -1.20
N ALA A 59 -19.26 -10.48 -1.70
CA ALA A 59 -19.29 -9.72 -2.94
C ALA A 59 -18.36 -8.51 -2.84
N ASN A 60 -18.47 -7.74 -1.74
CA ASN A 60 -17.61 -6.60 -1.47
C ASN A 60 -16.13 -7.02 -1.33
N LEU A 61 -15.85 -8.04 -0.51
CA LEU A 61 -14.49 -8.51 -0.23
C LEU A 61 -13.73 -8.85 -1.52
N LEU A 62 -14.38 -9.57 -2.43
CA LEU A 62 -13.74 -10.01 -3.68
C LEU A 62 -13.72 -8.89 -4.73
N ALA A 63 -14.81 -8.15 -4.89
CA ALA A 63 -14.90 -7.10 -5.91
C ALA A 63 -14.00 -5.91 -5.58
N ASP A 64 -14.06 -5.38 -4.35
CA ASP A 64 -13.25 -4.25 -3.92
C ASP A 64 -11.78 -4.63 -3.85
N GLY A 65 -11.47 -5.81 -3.30
CA GLY A 65 -10.10 -6.32 -3.27
C GLY A 65 -9.52 -6.41 -4.68
N PHE A 66 -10.30 -6.91 -5.65
CA PHE A 66 -9.86 -7.00 -7.05
C PHE A 66 -9.69 -5.63 -7.69
N ALA A 67 -10.62 -4.69 -7.47
CA ALA A 67 -10.52 -3.32 -7.96
C ALA A 67 -9.28 -2.61 -7.40
N MET A 68 -9.02 -2.75 -6.10
CA MET A 68 -7.85 -2.20 -5.43
C MET A 68 -6.54 -2.81 -5.97
N SER A 69 -6.52 -4.13 -6.19
CA SER A 69 -5.39 -4.84 -6.79
C SER A 69 -5.06 -4.35 -8.20
N ILE A 70 -6.09 -4.17 -9.04
CA ILE A 70 -5.94 -3.59 -10.36
C ILE A 70 -5.41 -2.16 -10.26
N GLY A 71 -5.95 -1.34 -9.36
CA GLY A 71 -5.48 0.02 -9.12
C GLY A 71 -3.99 0.07 -8.76
N ALA A 72 -3.57 -0.77 -7.81
CA ALA A 72 -2.17 -0.87 -7.39
C ALA A 72 -1.26 -1.37 -8.53
N TYR A 73 -1.69 -2.37 -9.30
CA TYR A 73 -0.98 -2.86 -10.48
C TYR A 73 -0.83 -1.77 -11.54
N LEU A 74 -1.91 -1.08 -11.90
CA LEU A 74 -1.92 -0.04 -12.93
C LEU A 74 -1.07 1.14 -12.51
N SER A 75 -1.14 1.59 -11.25
CA SER A 75 -0.28 2.66 -10.74
C SER A 75 1.20 2.29 -10.89
N ALA A 76 1.59 1.12 -10.38
CA ALA A 76 2.98 0.68 -10.46
C ALA A 76 3.46 0.45 -11.90
N LYS A 77 2.57 -0.02 -12.78
CA LYS A 77 2.86 -0.18 -14.21
C LYS A 77 3.03 1.17 -14.88
N SER A 78 2.16 2.13 -14.62
CA SER A 78 2.25 3.48 -15.18
C SER A 78 3.55 4.16 -14.77
N ASP A 79 3.99 4.02 -13.52
CA ASP A 79 5.29 4.54 -13.05
C ASP A 79 6.45 3.92 -13.82
N LEU A 80 6.42 2.59 -14.02
CA LEU A 80 7.45 1.88 -14.77
C LEU A 80 7.47 2.26 -16.26
N ASP A 81 6.29 2.35 -16.89
CA ASP A 81 6.14 2.72 -18.29
C ASP A 81 6.60 4.17 -18.51
N ASN A 82 6.25 5.08 -17.59
CA ASN A 82 6.73 6.46 -17.60
C ASN A 82 8.26 6.53 -17.45
N PHE A 83 8.82 5.82 -16.47
CA PHE A 83 10.28 5.76 -16.28
C PHE A 83 10.99 5.29 -17.56
N ASN A 84 10.50 4.22 -18.19
CA ASN A 84 11.09 3.69 -19.41
C ASN A 84 10.94 4.66 -20.58
N LYS A 85 9.78 5.33 -20.71
CA LYS A 85 9.55 6.34 -21.74
C LYS A 85 10.55 7.49 -21.64
N TYR A 86 10.73 8.06 -20.45
CA TYR A 86 11.70 9.13 -20.24
C TYR A 86 13.13 8.65 -20.44
N LYS A 87 13.47 7.43 -19.98
CA LYS A 87 14.79 6.84 -20.23
C LYS A 87 15.10 6.73 -21.73
N GLN A 88 14.13 6.33 -22.55
CA GLN A 88 14.32 6.26 -24.01
C GLN A 88 14.43 7.65 -24.65
N ARG A 89 13.70 8.64 -24.13
CA ARG A 89 13.83 10.03 -24.58
C ARG A 89 15.24 10.56 -24.31
N GLU A 90 15.78 10.29 -23.13
CA GLU A 90 17.12 10.70 -22.72
C GLU A 90 18.22 10.12 -23.63
N TYR A 91 18.13 8.83 -23.99
CA TYR A 91 19.05 8.26 -24.98
C TYR A 91 18.96 8.96 -26.33
N TRP A 92 17.76 9.32 -26.76
CA TRP A 92 17.56 10.05 -28.01
C TRP A 92 18.12 11.48 -27.92
N GLU A 93 17.91 12.19 -26.81
CA GLU A 93 18.42 13.54 -26.56
C GLU A 93 19.96 13.55 -26.58
N ILE A 94 20.62 12.60 -25.90
CA ILE A 94 22.08 12.45 -25.91
C ILE A 94 22.64 12.20 -27.32
N GLU A 95 21.90 11.51 -28.19
CA GLU A 95 22.32 11.19 -29.55
C GLU A 95 22.06 12.31 -30.56
N ASN A 96 21.00 13.10 -30.36
CA ASN A 96 20.54 14.08 -31.33
C ASN A 96 20.81 15.53 -30.91
N LEU A 97 20.92 15.79 -29.60
CA LEU A 97 21.09 17.11 -28.96
C LEU A 97 22.34 17.15 -28.07
N HIS A 98 23.38 16.40 -28.43
CA HIS A 98 24.57 16.16 -27.60
C HIS A 98 25.18 17.41 -26.94
N ALA A 99 25.31 18.52 -27.67
CA ALA A 99 25.92 19.73 -27.11
C ALA A 99 25.06 20.39 -26.02
N GLU A 100 23.74 20.31 -26.15
CA GLU A 100 22.80 20.80 -25.16
C GLU A 100 22.85 19.91 -23.91
N GLU A 101 22.78 18.59 -24.09
CA GLU A 101 22.87 17.62 -22.98
C GLU A 101 24.18 17.72 -22.18
N VAL A 102 25.32 17.97 -22.84
CA VAL A 102 26.61 18.16 -22.13
C VAL A 102 26.55 19.40 -21.25
N LYS A 103 25.87 20.45 -21.73
CA LYS A 103 25.67 21.68 -20.98
C LYS A 103 24.75 21.43 -19.78
N GLU A 104 23.71 20.63 -19.91
CA GLU A 104 22.82 20.30 -18.79
C GLU A 104 23.58 19.58 -17.66
N ILE A 105 24.44 18.62 -17.97
CA ILE A 105 25.32 17.99 -16.97
C ILE A 105 26.23 19.02 -16.31
N ARG A 106 26.81 19.95 -17.08
CA ARG A 106 27.64 21.02 -16.51
C ARG A 106 26.83 21.88 -15.55
N ASP A 107 25.65 22.35 -15.96
CA ASP A 107 24.78 23.22 -15.17
C ASP A 107 24.33 22.52 -13.87
N ILE A 108 23.99 21.23 -13.93
CA ILE A 108 23.65 20.40 -12.76
C ILE A 108 24.79 20.38 -11.75
N TYR A 109 26.03 20.11 -12.18
CA TYR A 109 27.16 19.99 -11.25
C TYR A 109 27.73 21.34 -10.82
N GLU A 110 27.66 22.37 -11.65
CA GLU A 110 27.97 23.75 -11.25
C GLU A 110 27.03 24.20 -10.12
N SER A 111 25.73 23.89 -10.21
CA SER A 111 24.76 24.19 -9.15
C SER A 111 25.05 23.47 -7.82
N LYS A 112 25.83 22.38 -7.86
CA LYS A 112 26.30 21.64 -6.69
C LYS A 112 27.63 22.17 -6.13
N GLY A 113 28.17 23.24 -6.71
CA GLY A 113 29.42 23.89 -6.29
C GLY A 113 30.69 23.30 -6.91
N PHE A 114 30.58 22.52 -7.98
CA PHE A 114 31.76 22.09 -8.74
C PHE A 114 32.21 23.21 -9.69
N GLU A 115 33.50 23.53 -9.70
CA GLU A 115 34.05 24.63 -10.50
C GLU A 115 35.37 24.25 -11.21
N GLY A 116 35.72 25.03 -12.23
CA GLY A 116 37.01 24.94 -12.94
C GLY A 116 37.32 23.56 -13.51
N GLU A 117 38.60 23.15 -13.42
CA GLU A 117 39.06 21.86 -13.96
C GLU A 117 38.34 20.64 -13.34
N LEU A 118 37.85 20.75 -12.10
CA LEU A 118 37.15 19.66 -11.44
C LEU A 118 35.79 19.43 -12.10
N LEU A 119 35.05 20.50 -12.39
CA LEU A 119 33.79 20.44 -13.12
C LEU A 119 33.99 19.80 -14.50
N ASP A 120 35.02 20.23 -15.24
CA ASP A 120 35.33 19.67 -16.57
C ASP A 120 35.61 18.17 -16.50
N LYS A 121 36.37 17.72 -15.49
CA LYS A 121 36.65 16.29 -15.29
C LYS A 121 35.39 15.50 -14.97
N VAL A 122 34.52 16.02 -14.10
CA VAL A 122 33.26 15.37 -13.74
C VAL A 122 32.34 15.24 -14.95
N VAL A 123 32.14 16.33 -15.71
CA VAL A 123 31.34 16.34 -16.94
C VAL A 123 31.87 15.30 -17.92
N ASN A 124 33.17 15.31 -18.22
CA ASN A 124 33.78 14.37 -19.17
C ASN A 124 33.66 12.91 -18.72
N VAL A 125 33.80 12.62 -17.42
CA VAL A 125 33.64 11.26 -16.89
C VAL A 125 32.20 10.79 -17.01
N ILE A 126 31.21 11.65 -16.78
CA ILE A 126 29.80 11.29 -16.91
C ILE A 126 29.43 11.06 -18.38
N THR A 127 29.79 12.00 -19.26
CA THR A 127 29.39 11.99 -20.67
C THR A 127 30.14 10.95 -21.51
N SER A 128 31.23 10.37 -20.99
CA SER A 128 31.98 9.28 -21.63
C SER A 128 31.22 7.96 -21.76
N ASP A 129 30.14 7.78 -21.00
CA ASP A 129 29.37 6.54 -20.90
C ASP A 129 27.88 6.87 -20.96
N LYS A 130 27.22 6.43 -22.05
CA LYS A 130 25.82 6.76 -22.30
C LYS A 130 24.90 6.27 -21.19
N ASP A 131 25.12 5.07 -20.66
CA ASP A 131 24.25 4.50 -19.63
C ASP A 131 24.37 5.27 -18.32
N ARG A 132 25.60 5.65 -17.95
CA ARG A 132 25.87 6.50 -16.79
C ARG A 132 25.28 7.89 -16.96
N TRP A 133 25.43 8.49 -18.14
CA TRP A 133 24.89 9.81 -18.44
C TRP A 133 23.37 9.82 -18.32
N VAL A 134 22.68 8.89 -18.98
CA VAL A 134 21.23 8.72 -18.87
C VAL A 134 20.83 8.48 -17.40
N ASP A 135 21.53 7.61 -16.69
CA ASP A 135 21.20 7.33 -15.29
C ASP A 135 21.41 8.56 -14.37
N VAL A 136 22.33 9.49 -14.71
CA VAL A 136 22.50 10.77 -14.03
C VAL A 136 21.34 11.71 -14.37
N MET A 137 20.99 11.89 -15.65
CA MET A 137 19.91 12.77 -16.08
C MET A 137 18.56 12.33 -15.51
N MET A 138 18.27 11.03 -15.57
CA MET A 138 17.07 10.45 -14.95
C MET A 138 16.94 10.79 -13.46
N LYS A 139 18.06 10.83 -12.71
CA LYS A 139 18.05 11.09 -11.25
C LYS A 139 18.10 12.56 -10.89
N GLU A 140 18.93 13.32 -11.58
CA GLU A 140 19.28 14.69 -11.20
C GLU A 140 18.36 15.71 -11.85
N GLU A 141 18.07 15.54 -13.15
CA GLU A 141 17.23 16.44 -13.93
C GLU A 141 15.75 16.06 -13.78
N LEU A 142 15.41 14.81 -14.12
CA LEU A 142 14.02 14.33 -14.12
C LEU A 142 13.52 13.87 -12.75
N LYS A 143 14.43 13.71 -11.76
CA LYS A 143 14.12 13.25 -10.39
C LYS A 143 13.35 11.92 -10.36
N MET A 144 13.62 11.06 -11.33
CA MET A 144 13.01 9.75 -11.50
C MET A 144 13.92 8.65 -10.97
N ILE A 145 13.37 7.83 -10.07
CA ILE A 145 14.04 6.64 -9.54
C ILE A 145 13.26 5.41 -9.99
N LYS A 146 13.96 4.43 -10.55
CA LYS A 146 13.33 3.19 -11.00
C LYS A 146 12.76 2.43 -9.79
N ASN A 147 11.46 2.15 -9.82
CA ASN A 147 10.86 1.23 -8.87
C ASN A 147 11.29 -0.21 -9.22
N GLU A 148 11.93 -0.89 -8.28
CA GLU A 148 12.38 -2.28 -8.47
C GLU A 148 11.28 -3.32 -8.19
N LYS A 149 10.11 -2.90 -7.72
CA LYS A 149 9.00 -3.81 -7.43
C LYS A 149 8.28 -4.15 -8.74
N SER A 150 8.04 -5.45 -8.95
CA SER A 150 7.16 -5.91 -10.04
C SER A 150 5.72 -5.41 -9.80
N PRO A 151 5.09 -4.73 -10.79
CA PRO A 151 3.69 -4.30 -10.69
C PRO A 151 2.72 -5.46 -10.43
N GLN A 152 2.98 -6.62 -11.03
CA GLN A 152 2.17 -7.82 -10.85
C GLN A 152 2.16 -8.29 -9.39
N LEU A 153 3.34 -8.29 -8.76
CA LEU A 153 3.48 -8.68 -7.36
C LEU A 153 2.89 -7.63 -6.39
N ILE A 154 2.93 -6.34 -6.76
CA ILE A 154 2.23 -5.28 -6.02
C ILE A 154 0.73 -5.56 -5.98
N GLY A 155 0.10 -5.76 -7.14
CA GLY A 155 -1.33 -6.09 -7.22
C GLY A 155 -1.67 -7.37 -6.46
N LEU A 156 -0.89 -8.44 -6.67
CA LEU A 156 -1.13 -9.72 -6.01
C LEU A 156 -1.00 -9.64 -4.47
N ALA A 157 0.04 -8.98 -3.96
CA ALA A 157 0.23 -8.80 -2.52
C ALA A 157 -0.93 -8.00 -1.89
N THR A 158 -1.37 -6.96 -2.58
CA THR A 158 -2.52 -6.13 -2.18
C THR A 158 -3.80 -6.98 -2.12
N PHE A 159 -4.11 -7.74 -3.18
CA PHE A 159 -5.31 -8.58 -3.24
C PHE A 159 -5.35 -9.65 -2.16
N ILE A 160 -4.25 -10.39 -2.01
CA ILE A 160 -4.15 -11.46 -1.02
C ILE A 160 -4.34 -10.89 0.38
N SER A 161 -3.67 -9.77 0.70
CA SER A 161 -3.83 -9.15 2.01
C SER A 161 -5.24 -8.66 2.27
N PHE A 162 -5.84 -7.99 1.29
CA PHE A 162 -7.22 -7.51 1.37
C PHE A 162 -8.18 -8.65 1.72
N CYS A 163 -8.10 -9.77 0.99
CA CYS A 163 -8.94 -10.94 1.24
C CYS A 163 -8.64 -11.59 2.59
N LEU A 164 -7.36 -11.78 2.94
CA LEU A 164 -6.96 -12.47 4.17
C LEU A 164 -7.33 -11.72 5.44
N VAL A 165 -7.24 -10.39 5.44
CA VAL A 165 -7.62 -9.59 6.62
C VAL A 165 -9.09 -9.23 6.56
N GLY A 166 -9.64 -8.91 5.39
CA GLY A 166 -11.05 -8.56 5.21
C GLY A 166 -12.02 -9.70 5.51
N ILE A 167 -11.60 -10.96 5.43
CA ILE A 167 -12.45 -12.09 5.84
C ILE A 167 -12.70 -12.14 7.36
N ILE A 168 -11.88 -11.48 8.19
CA ILE A 168 -11.97 -11.53 9.65
C ILE A 168 -13.38 -11.12 10.14
N PRO A 169 -13.92 -9.95 9.76
CA PRO A 169 -15.31 -9.57 10.06
C PRO A 169 -16.36 -10.63 9.70
N LEU A 170 -16.24 -11.23 8.52
CA LEU A 170 -17.21 -12.19 7.96
C LEU A 170 -17.10 -13.59 8.56
N SER A 171 -15.92 -13.95 9.06
CA SER A 171 -15.65 -15.28 9.61
C SER A 171 -16.65 -15.66 10.70
N THR A 172 -17.06 -14.70 11.53
CA THR A 172 -18.07 -14.90 12.59
C THR A 172 -19.44 -15.32 12.05
N TYR A 173 -19.90 -14.67 10.98
CA TYR A 173 -21.18 -14.97 10.33
C TYR A 173 -21.13 -16.31 9.60
N LEU A 174 -20.00 -16.65 8.97
CA LEU A 174 -19.78 -17.98 8.37
C LEU A 174 -19.80 -19.09 9.41
N VAL A 175 -19.11 -18.90 10.54
CA VAL A 175 -19.10 -19.89 11.63
C VAL A 175 -20.51 -20.05 12.17
N HIS A 176 -21.27 -18.97 12.39
CA HIS A 176 -22.66 -19.05 12.82
C HIS A 176 -23.55 -19.82 11.82
N PHE A 177 -23.33 -19.62 10.51
CA PHE A 177 -24.08 -20.31 9.47
C PHE A 177 -23.87 -21.83 9.49
N ILE A 178 -22.66 -22.30 9.82
CA ILE A 178 -22.32 -23.74 9.92
C ILE A 178 -22.70 -24.30 11.30
N HIS A 179 -22.42 -23.53 12.35
CA HIS A 179 -22.64 -23.88 13.75
C HIS A 179 -23.36 -22.74 14.47
N PRO A 180 -24.68 -22.85 14.71
CA PRO A 180 -25.46 -21.80 15.35
C PRO A 180 -24.85 -21.37 16.68
N LEU A 181 -24.41 -20.11 16.74
CA LEU A 181 -23.87 -19.48 17.94
C LEU A 181 -25.00 -18.75 18.70
N SER A 182 -25.01 -18.87 20.02
CA SER A 182 -25.94 -18.17 20.93
C SER A 182 -25.46 -16.78 21.38
N ILE A 183 -24.36 -16.29 20.81
CA ILE A 183 -23.70 -15.03 21.17
C ILE A 183 -24.10 -13.96 20.16
N ASN A 184 -24.10 -12.68 20.56
CA ASN A 184 -24.26 -11.56 19.63
C ASN A 184 -23.14 -11.57 18.55
N LEU A 185 -23.51 -11.87 17.30
CA LEU A 185 -22.57 -12.02 16.19
C LEU A 185 -21.78 -10.73 15.92
N PHE A 186 -22.46 -9.59 15.95
CA PHE A 186 -21.84 -8.30 15.68
C PHE A 186 -20.80 -7.92 16.73
N PHE A 187 -21.08 -8.20 18.00
CA PHE A 187 -20.12 -8.00 19.09
C PHE A 187 -18.88 -8.87 18.93
N LEU A 188 -19.05 -10.16 18.63
CA LEU A 188 -17.94 -11.07 18.36
C LEU A 188 -17.12 -10.63 17.14
N SER A 189 -17.80 -10.24 16.05
CA SER A 189 -17.18 -9.71 14.84
C SER A 189 -16.36 -8.45 15.14
N SER A 190 -16.90 -7.55 15.95
CA SER A 190 -16.21 -6.32 16.37
C SER A 190 -14.92 -6.60 17.15
N ILE A 191 -14.94 -7.57 18.07
CA ILE A 191 -13.74 -7.97 18.83
C ILE A 191 -12.67 -8.56 17.90
N LEU A 192 -13.04 -9.50 17.04
CA LEU A 192 -12.07 -10.12 16.12
C LEU A 192 -11.50 -9.10 15.14
N THR A 193 -12.34 -8.20 14.64
CA THR A 193 -11.92 -7.10 13.76
C THR A 193 -10.98 -6.14 14.49
N ALA A 194 -11.25 -5.79 15.75
CA ALA A 194 -10.36 -4.96 16.56
C ALA A 194 -8.99 -5.61 16.77
N ILE A 195 -8.94 -6.94 16.97
CA ILE A 195 -7.69 -7.70 17.02
C ILE A 195 -6.99 -7.64 15.66
N GLY A 196 -7.72 -7.84 14.56
CA GLY A 196 -7.19 -7.70 13.19
C GLY A 196 -6.58 -6.31 12.93
N PHE A 197 -7.27 -5.24 13.31
CA PHE A 197 -6.76 -3.87 13.24
C PHE A 197 -5.55 -3.64 14.12
N ALA A 198 -5.49 -4.22 15.32
CA ALA A 198 -4.31 -4.13 16.17
C ALA A 198 -3.09 -4.82 15.52
N ILE A 199 -3.27 -6.01 14.93
CA ILE A 199 -2.19 -6.73 14.25
C ILE A 199 -1.70 -5.94 13.04
N ILE A 200 -2.60 -5.53 12.15
CA ILE A 200 -2.21 -4.80 10.94
C ILE A 200 -1.72 -3.37 11.27
N GLY A 201 -2.29 -2.72 12.27
CA GLY A 201 -1.82 -1.43 12.77
C GLY A 201 -0.41 -1.50 13.38
N ALA A 202 -0.07 -2.61 14.03
CA ALA A 202 1.31 -2.87 14.46
C ALA A 202 2.25 -3.09 13.28
N MET A 203 1.84 -3.88 12.27
CA MET A 203 2.62 -4.07 11.03
C MET A 203 2.84 -2.75 10.29
N LYS A 204 1.81 -1.89 10.20
CA LYS A 204 1.90 -0.52 9.67
C LYS A 204 2.96 0.30 10.37
N ALA A 205 3.01 0.23 11.70
CA ALA A 205 4.00 0.95 12.47
C ALA A 205 5.43 0.47 12.19
N VAL A 206 5.62 -0.84 11.99
CA VAL A 206 6.92 -1.42 11.60
C VAL A 206 7.34 -0.94 10.20
N VAL A 207 6.43 -0.99 9.22
CA VAL A 207 6.72 -0.52 7.84
C VAL A 207 7.08 0.97 7.81
N ASN A 208 6.40 1.78 8.61
CA ASN A 208 6.60 3.23 8.62
C ASN A 208 7.67 3.68 9.62
N GLU A 209 8.33 2.76 10.33
CA GLU A 209 9.31 3.07 11.39
C GLU A 209 8.74 4.03 12.46
N THR A 210 7.47 3.84 12.84
CA THR A 210 6.76 4.66 13.82
C THR A 210 6.42 3.89 15.10
N THR A 211 5.94 4.58 16.13
CA THR A 211 5.54 3.96 17.39
C THR A 211 4.35 3.01 17.19
N VAL A 212 4.52 1.72 17.55
CA VAL A 212 3.51 0.66 17.42
C VAL A 212 2.14 1.05 17.98
N TRP A 213 2.09 1.61 19.18
CA TRP A 213 0.83 2.02 19.80
C TRP A 213 0.07 3.10 19.01
N LYS A 214 0.79 4.02 18.34
CA LYS A 214 0.16 5.03 17.48
C LYS A 214 -0.44 4.37 16.24
N GLY A 215 0.30 3.47 15.60
CA GLY A 215 -0.18 2.74 14.42
C GLY A 215 -1.45 1.92 14.72
N ILE A 216 -1.48 1.22 15.86
CA ILE A 216 -2.66 0.48 16.35
C ILE A 216 -3.84 1.43 16.59
N ALA A 217 -3.62 2.51 17.35
CA ALA A 217 -4.68 3.44 17.72
C ALA A 217 -5.31 4.12 16.50
N GLU A 218 -4.48 4.59 15.56
CA GLU A 218 -4.96 5.21 14.31
C GLU A 218 -5.83 4.24 13.50
N THR A 219 -5.36 3.00 13.31
CA THR A 219 -6.10 2.00 12.51
C THR A 219 -7.43 1.63 13.18
N LEU A 220 -7.44 1.48 14.51
CA LEU A 220 -8.68 1.23 15.27
C LEU A 220 -9.66 2.41 15.17
N ILE A 221 -9.19 3.65 15.33
CA ILE A 221 -10.03 4.85 15.25
C ILE A 221 -10.65 4.96 13.85
N LEU A 222 -9.86 4.79 12.79
CA LEU A 222 -10.36 4.84 11.42
C LEU A 222 -11.40 3.74 11.17
N GLY A 223 -11.16 2.53 11.64
CA GLY A 223 -12.12 1.43 11.55
C GLY A 223 -13.42 1.70 12.30
N ILE A 224 -13.35 2.25 13.52
CA ILE A 224 -14.53 2.63 14.31
C ILE A 224 -15.33 3.72 13.59
N VAL A 225 -14.66 4.75 13.08
CA VAL A 225 -15.32 5.86 12.36
C VAL A 225 -16.02 5.33 11.10
N ALA A 226 -15.34 4.51 10.29
CA ALA A 226 -15.92 3.94 9.08
C ALA A 226 -17.14 3.04 9.39
N ALA A 227 -17.02 2.17 10.40
CA ALA A 227 -18.11 1.30 10.84
C ALA A 227 -19.30 2.09 11.39
N ALA A 228 -19.05 3.13 12.19
CA ALA A 228 -20.10 4.00 12.72
C ALA A 228 -20.86 4.70 11.59
N VAL A 229 -20.13 5.29 10.63
CA VAL A 229 -20.75 5.92 9.45
C VAL A 229 -21.63 4.91 8.70
N ALA A 230 -21.11 3.73 8.39
CA ALA A 230 -21.86 2.71 7.66
C ALA A 230 -23.09 2.23 8.44
N TYR A 231 -22.95 1.96 9.75
CA TYR A 231 -24.05 1.55 10.63
C TYR A 231 -25.18 2.57 10.64
N PHE A 232 -24.87 3.86 10.86
CA PHE A 232 -25.90 4.90 10.90
C PHE A 232 -26.54 5.18 9.54
N VAL A 233 -25.78 5.04 8.45
CA VAL A 233 -26.36 5.11 7.10
C VAL A 233 -27.32 3.95 6.88
N GLY A 234 -26.97 2.73 7.29
CA GLY A 234 -27.85 1.57 7.23
C GLY A 234 -29.15 1.77 8.03
N ASP A 235 -29.02 2.17 9.30
CA ASP A 235 -30.15 2.44 10.21
C ASP A 235 -31.06 3.56 9.68
N LEU A 236 -30.49 4.62 9.12
CA LEU A 236 -31.27 5.73 8.56
C LEU A 236 -32.05 5.30 7.31
N LEU A 237 -31.42 4.55 6.41
CA LEU A 237 -32.05 4.09 5.17
C LEU A 237 -33.13 3.04 5.43
N GLU A 238 -32.93 2.14 6.38
CA GLU A 238 -33.94 1.15 6.77
C GLU A 238 -35.22 1.82 7.26
N LYS A 239 -35.10 2.85 8.12
CA LYS A 239 -36.24 3.66 8.60
C LYS A 239 -36.94 4.47 7.52
N TRP A 240 -36.27 4.76 6.42
CA TRP A 240 -36.83 5.55 5.33
C TRP A 240 -37.53 4.69 4.28
N ILE A 241 -37.10 3.45 4.12
CA ILE A 241 -37.62 2.50 3.12
C ILE A 241 -38.72 1.61 3.72
N SER A 242 -38.71 1.35 5.03
CA SER A 242 -39.68 0.50 5.75
C SER A 242 -40.89 1.28 6.27
#